data_AF-A0A258BDS7-F1
#
_entry.id   AF-A0A258BDS7-F1
#
_cell.length_a   1.000
_cell.length_b   1.000
_cell.length_c   1.000
_cell.angle_alpha   90.00
_cell.angle_beta   90.00
_cell.angle_gamma   90.00
#
_symmetry.space_group_name_H-M   'P 1'
#
loop_
_entity.id
_entity.type
_entity.pdbx_description
1 polymer ?
#
loop_
_entity_poly.entity_id
_entity_poly.type
_entity_poly.pdbx_seq_one_letter_code
_entity_poly.pdbx_strand_id
1 'polypeptide(L)' 'VGIYVGDNKFIHSPSKGANVRVDDLNSLYWDKRFDGARRLYNDGLDHSERQELLNEVNNLKRKAQLL' A
#
# COMPACT_ATOMS: atom_id res chain seq x y z
N VAL A 1 12.77 2.66 -3.77
CA VAL A 1 11.42 2.41 -4.34
C VAL A 1 10.43 3.33 -3.66
N GLY A 2 9.35 3.76 -4.32
CA GLY A 2 8.34 4.64 -3.73
C GLY A 2 6.93 4.36 -4.26
N ILE A 3 5.93 5.01 -3.67
CA ILE A 3 4.51 4.82 -3.96
C ILE A 3 4.04 5.99 -4.83
N TYR A 4 3.57 5.70 -6.04
CA TYR A 4 2.99 6.71 -6.92
C TYR A 4 1.65 7.19 -6.37
N VAL A 5 1.45 8.51 -6.33
CA VAL A 5 0.25 9.14 -5.74
C VAL A 5 -0.57 9.97 -6.74
N GLY A 6 -0.12 10.09 -7.99
CA GLY A 6 -0.76 10.92 -9.02
C GLY A 6 0.07 12.15 -9.38
N ASP A 7 -0.29 12.82 -10.48
CA ASP A 7 0.34 14.07 -10.94
C ASP A 7 1.87 14.03 -11.06
N ASN A 8 2.43 12.90 -11.52
CA ASN A 8 3.88 12.65 -11.56
C ASN A 8 4.57 12.68 -10.19
N LYS A 9 3.82 12.59 -9.09
CA LYS A 9 4.35 12.60 -7.72
C LYS A 9 4.36 11.22 -7.11
N PHE A 10 5.31 11.01 -6.22
CA PHE A 10 5.46 9.77 -5.47
C PHE A 10 6.00 10.03 -4.06
N ILE A 11 5.60 9.18 -3.12
CA ILE A 11 6.10 9.18 -1.74
C ILE A 11 7.25 8.18 -1.63
N HIS A 12 8.34 8.57 -0.98
CA HIS A 12 9.44 7.66 -0.70
C HIS A 12 10.22 8.04 0.57
N SER A 13 11.01 7.10 1.08
CA SER A 13 12.08 7.37 2.04
C SER A 13 13.41 7.48 1.27
N PRO A 14 13.96 8.70 1.11
CA PRO A 14 15.07 8.96 0.18
C PRO A 14 16.39 8.32 0.59
N SER A 15 16.64 8.25 1.90
CA SER A 15 17.84 7.68 2.49
C SER A 15 17.63 7.40 3.98
N LYS A 16 18.55 6.61 4.57
CA LYS A 16 18.52 6.29 6.00
C LYS A 16 18.54 7.58 6.83
N GLY A 17 17.58 7.72 7.75
CA GLY A 17 17.48 8.85 8.67
C GLY A 17 16.87 10.13 8.08
N ALA A 18 16.57 10.14 6.78
CA ALA A 18 15.83 11.24 6.17
C ALA A 18 14.31 11.07 6.35
N ASN A 19 13.59 12.18 6.34
CA ASN A 19 12.12 12.17 6.42
C ASN A 19 11.49 11.65 5.13
N VAL A 20 10.38 10.93 5.29
CA VAL A 20 9.49 10.57 4.20
C VAL A 20 8.95 11.85 3.56
N ARG A 21 8.97 11.93 2.23
CA ARG A 21 8.51 13.10 1.49
C ARG A 21 7.89 12.73 0.15
N VAL A 22 7.25 13.73 -0.47
CA VAL A 22 6.72 13.66 -1.83
C VAL A 22 7.74 14.30 -2.78
N ASP A 23 8.19 13.55 -3.78
CA ASP A 23 9.04 14.05 -4.86
C ASP A 23 8.29 13.99 -6.20
N ASP A 24 8.77 14.79 -7.17
CA ASP A 24 8.24 14.84 -8.54
C ASP A 24 9.12 14.02 -9.49
N LEU A 25 8.50 13.13 -10.26
CA LEU A 25 9.17 12.29 -11.26
C LEU A 25 9.74 13.11 -12.41
N ASN A 26 9.19 14.29 -12.72
CA ASN A 26 9.71 15.18 -13.76
C ASN A 26 10.95 15.97 -13.31
N SER A 27 11.36 15.85 -12.04
CA SER A 27 12.63 16.43 -11.59
C SER A 27 13.81 15.82 -12.35
N LEU A 28 14.81 16.64 -12.74
CA LEU A 28 16.03 16.19 -13.42
C LEU A 28 16.72 15.00 -12.75
N TYR A 29 16.60 14.89 -11.42
CA TYR A 29 17.17 13.79 -10.66
C TYR A 29 16.41 12.47 -10.88
N TRP A 30 15.07 12.54 -10.89
CA TRP A 30 14.17 11.39 -10.98
C TRP A 30 13.88 10.98 -12.41
N ASP A 31 13.83 11.92 -13.34
CA ASP A 31 13.72 11.68 -14.79
C ASP A 31 14.81 10.70 -15.28
N LYS A 32 16.03 10.85 -14.77
CA LYS A 32 17.17 9.96 -15.07
C LYS A 32 17.20 8.65 -14.28
N ARG A 33 16.40 8.52 -13.22
CA ARG A 33 16.44 7.40 -12.26
C ARG A 33 15.20 6.54 -12.23
N PHE A 34 14.16 6.94 -12.97
CA PHE A 34 12.98 6.13 -13.11
C PHE A 34 13.32 4.87 -13.92
N ASP A 35 13.25 3.72 -13.25
CA ASP A 35 13.58 2.40 -13.82
C ASP A 35 12.32 1.57 -14.12
N GLY A 36 11.14 2.13 -13.83
CA GLY A 36 9.85 1.48 -14.06
C GLY A 36 8.92 1.55 -12.86
N ALA A 37 7.70 1.09 -13.07
CA ALA A 37 6.66 1.00 -12.05
C ALA A 37 5.91 -0.31 -12.16
N ARG A 38 5.49 -0.85 -11.01
CA ARG A 38 4.63 -2.04 -10.93
C ARG A 38 3.39 -1.70 -10.12
N ARG A 39 2.23 -2.15 -10.60
CA ARG A 39 1.00 -2.16 -9.81
C ARG A 39 0.95 -3.44 -9.00
N LEU A 40 0.82 -3.30 -7.68
CA LEU A 40 0.48 -4.42 -6.82
C LEU A 40 -1.04 -4.58 -6.89
N TYR A 41 -1.50 -5.55 -7.68
CA TYR A 41 -2.86 -6.02 -7.54
C TYR A 41 -2.92 -6.88 -6.27
N ASN A 42 -3.99 -6.74 -5.52
CA ASN A 42 -4.24 -7.62 -4.40
C ASN A 42 -4.86 -8.92 -4.93
N ASP A 43 -4.11 -9.65 -5.75
CA ASP A 43 -4.54 -10.93 -6.32
C ASP A 43 -4.38 -12.08 -5.31
N GLY A 44 -3.87 -11.79 -4.11
CA GLY A 44 -3.48 -12.77 -3.09
C GLY A 44 -4.35 -12.78 -1.83
N LEU A 45 -5.45 -12.04 -1.81
CA LEU A 45 -6.57 -12.34 -0.94
C LEU A 45 -7.76 -12.45 -1.87
N ASP A 46 -8.22 -13.67 -2.14
CA ASP A 46 -9.55 -13.81 -2.69
C ASP A 46 -10.47 -12.98 -1.78
N HIS A 47 -11.19 -12.04 -2.39
CA HIS A 47 -12.08 -11.17 -1.65
C HIS A 47 -13.10 -12.00 -0.87
N SER A 48 -13.37 -13.23 -1.34
CA SER A 48 -14.16 -14.23 -0.62
C SER A 48 -13.50 -14.65 0.70
N GLU A 49 -12.23 -15.07 0.71
CA GLU A 49 -11.50 -15.57 1.88
C GLU A 49 -11.35 -14.48 2.95
N ARG A 50 -11.02 -13.25 2.54
CA ARG A 50 -11.00 -12.10 3.46
C ARG A 50 -12.38 -11.89 4.09
N GLN A 51 -13.45 -12.01 3.30
CA GLN A 51 -14.81 -11.80 3.79
C GLN A 51 -15.27 -12.93 4.72
N GLU A 52 -14.88 -14.17 4.45
CA GLU A 52 -15.13 -15.33 5.32
C GLU A 52 -14.47 -15.16 6.67
N LEU A 53 -13.18 -14.79 6.71
CA LEU A 53 -12.46 -14.52 7.95
C LEU A 53 -13.11 -13.39 8.76
N LEU A 54 -13.57 -12.34 8.10
CA LEU A 54 -14.28 -11.24 8.78
C LEU A 54 -15.61 -11.72 9.37
N ASN A 55 -16.35 -12.58 8.66
CA ASN A 55 -17.59 -13.16 9.14
C ASN A 55 -17.36 -14.09 10.33
N GLU A 56 -16.31 -14.91 10.30
CA GLU A 56 -15.92 -15.79 11.39
C GLU A 56 -15.58 -14.99 12.66
N VAL A 57 -14.75 -13.95 12.55
CA VAL A 57 -14.40 -13.07 13.67
C VAL A 57 -15.65 -12.42 14.28
N ASN A 58 -16.59 -11.97 13.46
CA ASN A 58 -17.84 -11.38 13.94
C ASN A 58 -18.71 -12.39 14.68
N ASN A 59 -18.77 -13.63 14.21
CA ASN A 59 -19.51 -14.70 14.87
C ASN A 59 -18.88 -15.08 16.21
N LEU A 60 -17.54 -15.15 16.29
CA LEU A 60 -16.82 -15.40 17.53
C LEU A 60 -17.07 -14.31 18.57
N LYS A 61 -17.05 -13.03 18.16
CA LYS A 61 -17.38 -11.89 19.03
C LYS A 61 -18.80 -11.98 19.58
N ARG A 62 -19.78 -12.31 18.73
CA ARG A 62 -21.18 -12.48 19.16
C ARG A 62 -21.33 -13.65 20.15
N LYS A 63 -20.66 -14.78 19.91
CA LYS A 63 -20.69 -15.94 20.81
C LYS A 63 -20.08 -15.64 22.17
N ALA A 64 -18.96 -14.92 22.21
CA ALA A 64 -18.31 -14.51 23.45
C ALA A 64 -19.15 -13.52 24.28
N GLN A 65 -20.03 -12.76 23.63
CA GLN A 65 -20.90 -11.76 24.28
C GLN A 65 -22.22 -12.37 24.80
N LEU A 66 -22.53 -13.62 24.44
CA LEU A 66 -23.72 -14.36 24.88
C LEU A 66 -23.41 -15.39 26.00
N LEU A 67 -22.17 -15.43 26.47
CA LEU A 67 -21.71 -16.16 27.67
C LEU A 67 -21.55 -15.17 28.82
#